data_AF-A0A524NZD1-F1
#
_entry.id   AF-A0A524NZD1-F1
#
_cell.length_a   1.000
_cell.length_b   1.000
_cell.length_c   1.000
_cell.angle_alpha   90.00
_cell.angle_beta   90.00
_cell.angle_gamma   90.00
#
_symmetry.space_group_name_H-M   'P 1'
#
loop_
_entity.id
_entity.type
_entity.pdbx_description
1 polymer ?
#
loop_
_entity_poly.entity_id
_entity_poly.type
_entity_poly.pdbx_seq_one_letter_code
_entity_poly.pdbx_strand_id
1 'polypeptide(L)'
;MTEINQFISSSVEKINAFQSMVEQLSRESNLCRSAINDLGFAALHEWETQKGSSLSHLAMQQPAQRVRGLDQIIGYFEKCMQENTWSDSMIQKNLVLIRQTLETIFEIRSDTEIFSG
;
A
#
# COMPACT_ATOMS: atom_id res chain seq x y z
N MET A 1 13.17 -0.99 14.86
CA MET A 1 12.14 -0.39 13.99
C MET A 1 12.52 -0.70 12.55
N THR A 2 11.61 -1.30 11.78
CA THR A 2 11.83 -1.64 10.36
C THR A 2 11.90 -0.38 9.49
N GLU A 3 12.54 -0.45 8.31
CA GLU A 3 12.60 0.65 7.32
C GLU A 3 11.19 1.18 7.03
N ILE A 4 10.23 0.27 6.86
CA ILE A 4 8.81 0.57 6.65
C ILE A 4 8.25 1.53 7.71
N ASN A 5 8.56 1.30 8.99
CA ASN A 5 8.12 2.19 10.07
C ASN A 5 8.76 3.57 9.95
N GLN A 6 10.06 3.63 9.63
CA GLN A 6 10.76 4.90 9.44
C GLN A 6 10.18 5.67 8.25
N PHE A 7 9.91 4.98 7.14
CA PHE A 7 9.35 5.56 5.93
C PHE A 7 7.93 6.10 6.14
N ILE A 8 7.04 5.33 6.79
CA ILE A 8 5.68 5.79 7.11
C ILE A 8 5.74 6.97 8.09
N SER A 9 6.61 6.91 9.10
CA SER A 9 6.77 7.98 10.09
C SER A 9 7.46 9.24 9.57
N SER A 10 7.91 9.25 8.31
CA SER A 10 8.68 10.36 7.75
C SER A 10 7.85 11.63 7.54
N SER A 11 6.50 11.52 7.50
CA SER A 11 5.60 12.67 7.45
C SER A 11 4.25 12.37 8.09
N VAL A 12 3.60 13.42 8.59
CA VAL A 12 2.26 13.32 9.20
C VAL A 12 1.22 12.83 8.18
N GLU A 13 1.35 13.24 6.92
CA GLU A 13 0.45 12.80 5.84
C GLU A 13 0.54 11.29 5.60
N LYS A 14 1.74 10.72 5.57
CA LYS A 14 1.95 9.26 5.41
C LYS A 14 1.40 8.48 6.59
N ILE A 15 1.62 8.97 7.82
CA ILE A 15 1.06 8.37 9.04
C ILE A 15 -0.47 8.35 8.95
N ASN A 16 -1.08 9.49 8.64
CA ASN A 16 -2.53 9.62 8.55
C ASN A 16 -3.12 8.74 7.45
N ALA A 17 -2.49 8.70 6.27
CA ALA A 17 -2.91 7.87 5.15
C ALA A 17 -2.87 6.38 5.54
N PHE A 18 -1.76 5.92 6.12
CA PHE A 18 -1.60 4.53 6.55
C PHE A 18 -2.58 4.15 7.67
N GLN A 19 -2.74 5.00 8.69
CA GLN A 19 -3.70 4.73 9.78
C GLN A 19 -5.15 4.71 9.30
N SER A 20 -5.53 5.61 8.38
CA SER A 20 -6.85 5.64 7.76
C SER A 20 -7.12 4.36 6.97
N MET A 21 -6.14 3.89 6.18
CA MET A 21 -6.23 2.63 5.46
C MET A 21 -6.45 1.46 6.42
N VAL A 22 -5.64 1.36 7.49
CA VAL A 22 -5.74 0.29 8.48
C VAL A 22 -7.12 0.28 9.15
N GLU A 23 -7.66 1.46 9.46
CA GLU A 23 -8.99 1.59 10.08
C GLU A 23 -10.11 1.19 9.12
N GLN A 24 -10.04 1.62 7.87
CA GLN A 24 -11.04 1.27 6.85
C GLN A 24 -10.99 -0.22 6.54
N LEU A 25 -9.82 -0.79 6.26
CA LEU A 25 -9.66 -2.22 6.00
C LEU A 25 -10.13 -3.08 7.19
N SER A 26 -9.84 -2.66 8.42
CA SER A 26 -10.29 -3.33 9.63
C SER A 26 -11.82 -3.34 9.73
N ARG A 27 -12.47 -2.20 9.46
CA ARG A 27 -13.93 -2.07 9.47
C ARG A 27 -14.60 -2.88 8.37
N GLU A 28 -14.04 -2.88 7.17
CA GLU A 28 -14.65 -3.51 6.00
C GLU A 28 -14.44 -5.03 5.95
N SER A 29 -13.29 -5.50 6.43
CA SER A 29 -12.93 -6.92 6.41
C SER A 29 -13.31 -7.63 7.72
N ASN A 30 -13.84 -6.90 8.71
CA ASN A 30 -14.08 -7.38 10.08
C ASN A 30 -12.84 -8.02 10.73
N LEU A 31 -11.65 -7.53 10.34
CA LEU A 31 -10.37 -7.97 10.88
C LEU A 31 -9.87 -6.99 11.93
N CYS A 32 -9.11 -7.48 12.89
CA CYS A 32 -8.46 -6.59 13.85
C CYS A 32 -7.40 -5.72 13.16
N ARG A 33 -7.19 -4.50 13.68
CA ARG A 33 -6.17 -3.58 13.16
C ARG A 33 -4.76 -4.17 13.15
N SER A 34 -4.45 -5.08 14.10
CA SER A 34 -3.14 -5.75 14.12
C SER A 34 -2.94 -6.65 12.91
N ALA A 35 -3.95 -7.45 12.54
CA ALA A 35 -3.86 -8.32 11.37
C ALA A 35 -3.68 -7.52 10.07
N ILE A 36 -4.37 -6.38 9.95
CA ILE A 36 -4.21 -5.48 8.79
C ILE A 36 -2.80 -4.85 8.76
N ASN A 37 -2.30 -4.41 9.91
CA ASN A 37 -0.93 -3.91 10.03
C ASN A 37 0.08 -4.99 9.61
N ASP A 38 -0.04 -6.19 10.15
CA ASP A 38 0.86 -7.31 9.85
C ASP A 38 0.83 -7.68 8.37
N LEU A 39 -0.35 -7.65 7.74
CA LEU A 39 -0.50 -7.85 6.28
C LEU A 39 0.23 -6.75 5.50
N GLY A 40 0.07 -5.48 5.90
CA GLY A 40 0.76 -4.36 5.28
C GLY A 40 2.28 -4.44 5.42
N PHE A 41 2.77 -4.80 6.61
CA PHE A 41 4.21 -5.01 6.84
C PHE A 41 4.74 -6.20 6.03
N ALA A 42 4.01 -7.31 5.97
CA ALA A 42 4.42 -8.50 5.23
C ALA A 42 4.53 -8.21 3.73
N ALA A 43 3.52 -7.56 3.13
CA ALA A 43 3.53 -7.22 1.70
C ALA A 43 4.68 -6.27 1.33
N LEU A 44 4.91 -5.23 2.14
CA LEU A 44 6.00 -4.29 1.91
C LEU A 44 7.38 -4.96 2.08
N HIS A 45 7.55 -5.80 3.11
CA HIS A 45 8.79 -6.52 3.35
C HIS A 45 9.10 -7.55 2.26
N GLU A 46 8.08 -8.28 1.76
CA GLU A 46 8.25 -9.21 0.65
C GLU A 46 8.69 -8.47 -0.63
N TRP A 47 8.10 -7.30 -0.90
CA TRP A 47 8.52 -6.45 -2.01
C TRP A 47 10.00 -6.00 -1.87
N GLU A 48 10.40 -5.48 -0.70
CA GLU A 48 11.78 -5.05 -0.45
C GLU A 48 12.78 -6.19 -0.66
N THR A 49 12.42 -7.39 -0.17
CA THR A 49 13.24 -8.60 -0.29
C THR A 49 13.40 -9.02 -1.75
N GLN A 50 12.32 -9.02 -2.54
CA GLN A 50 12.38 -9.45 -3.94
C GLN A 50 13.03 -8.43 -4.86
N LYS A 51 12.87 -7.12 -4.59
CA LYS A 51 13.50 -6.06 -5.39
C LYS A 51 14.92 -5.73 -4.98
N GLY A 52 15.32 -6.06 -3.76
CA GLY A 52 16.61 -5.63 -3.21
C GLY A 52 16.71 -4.11 -3.10
N SER A 53 15.58 -3.43 -2.91
CA SER A 53 15.47 -1.96 -2.85
C SER A 53 14.56 -1.57 -1.70
N SER A 54 14.88 -0.47 -1.02
CA SER A 54 14.04 0.08 0.04
C SER A 54 12.88 0.91 -0.50
N LEU A 55 11.84 1.10 0.32
CA LEU A 55 10.72 2.00 0.01
C LEU A 55 11.20 3.45 -0.17
N SER A 56 12.17 3.87 0.64
CA SER A 56 12.80 5.19 0.51
C SER A 56 13.46 5.39 -0.86
N HIS A 57 14.15 4.37 -1.38
CA HIS A 57 14.75 4.44 -2.71
C HIS A 57 13.69 4.49 -3.81
N LEU A 58 12.60 3.70 -3.69
CA LEU A 58 11.47 3.77 -4.62
C LEU A 58 10.87 5.19 -4.67
N ALA A 59 10.68 5.84 -3.51
CA ALA A 59 10.13 7.18 -3.43
C ALA A 59 10.96 8.24 -4.16
N MET A 60 12.28 8.02 -4.32
CA MET A 60 13.19 8.90 -5.06
C MET A 60 13.23 8.64 -6.57
N GLN A 61 12.57 7.60 -7.06
CA GLN A 61 12.56 7.25 -8.47
C GLN A 61 11.61 8.14 -9.29
N GLN A 62 11.75 8.06 -10.62
CA GLN A 62 10.86 8.77 -11.54
C GLN A 62 9.41 8.28 -11.38
N PRO A 63 8.39 9.14 -11.65
CA PRO A 63 6.98 8.78 -11.47
C PRO A 63 6.57 7.44 -12.08
N ALA A 64 6.98 7.16 -13.32
CA ALA A 64 6.66 5.89 -13.99
C ALA A 64 7.26 4.66 -13.28
N GLN A 65 8.43 4.80 -12.65
CA GLN A 65 9.05 3.73 -11.87
C GLN A 65 8.34 3.54 -10.52
N ARG A 66 7.92 4.65 -9.88
CA ARG A 66 7.08 4.61 -8.67
C ARG A 66 5.76 3.88 -8.90
N VAL A 67 5.08 4.17 -10.01
CA VAL A 67 3.84 3.46 -10.41
C VAL A 67 4.09 1.96 -10.59
N ARG A 68 5.14 1.57 -11.33
CA ARG A 68 5.49 0.14 -11.51
C ARG A 68 5.82 -0.56 -10.19
N GLY A 69 6.52 0.12 -9.28
CA GLY A 69 6.81 -0.39 -7.95
C GLY A 69 5.52 -0.58 -7.14
N LEU A 70 4.62 0.40 -7.19
CA LEU A 70 3.33 0.34 -6.53
C LEU A 70 2.47 -0.82 -7.06
N ASP A 71 2.39 -1.03 -8.38
CA ASP A 71 1.65 -2.16 -8.96
C ASP A 71 2.16 -3.51 -8.45
N GLN A 72 3.47 -3.64 -8.25
CA GLN A 72 4.07 -4.84 -7.66
C GLN A 72 3.69 -4.99 -6.19
N ILE A 73 3.78 -3.91 -5.40
CA ILE A 73 3.34 -3.92 -3.99
C ILE A 73 1.88 -4.35 -3.89
N ILE A 74 1.00 -3.78 -4.73
CA ILE A 74 -0.43 -4.15 -4.80
C ILE A 74 -0.62 -5.63 -5.15
N GLY A 75 0.17 -6.17 -6.07
CA GLY A 75 0.15 -7.61 -6.37
C GLY A 75 0.50 -8.50 -5.17
N TYR A 76 1.41 -8.06 -4.29
CA TYR A 76 1.69 -8.79 -3.04
C TYR A 76 0.53 -8.69 -2.05
N PHE A 77 -0.12 -7.53 -1.93
CA PHE A 77 -1.33 -7.41 -1.12
C PHE A 77 -2.43 -8.37 -1.60
N GLU A 78 -2.65 -8.43 -2.92
CA GLU A 78 -3.63 -9.35 -3.53
C GLU A 78 -3.31 -10.81 -3.17
N LYS A 79 -2.05 -11.22 -3.40
CA LYS A 79 -1.59 -12.58 -3.09
C LYS A 79 -1.76 -12.90 -1.61
N CYS A 80 -1.36 -12.01 -0.69
CA CYS A 80 -1.54 -12.21 0.74
C CYS A 80 -3.02 -12.36 1.11
N MET A 81 -3.92 -11.57 0.53
CA MET A 81 -5.36 -11.70 0.82
C MET A 81 -5.95 -13.00 0.28
N GLN A 82 -5.50 -13.45 -0.91
CA GLN A 82 -5.89 -14.75 -1.49
C GLN A 82 -5.42 -15.92 -0.60
N GLU A 83 -4.18 -15.88 -0.12
CA GLU A 83 -3.63 -16.88 0.80
C GLU A 83 -4.39 -16.92 2.14
N ASN A 84 -4.94 -15.78 2.56
CA ASN A 84 -5.80 -15.68 3.75
C ASN A 84 -7.29 -15.97 3.46
N THR A 85 -7.62 -16.49 2.28
CA THR A 85 -8.98 -16.91 1.88
C THR A 85 -10.02 -15.80 1.90
N TRP A 86 -9.62 -14.55 1.64
CA TRP A 86 -10.56 -13.45 1.47
C TRP A 86 -11.37 -13.65 0.18
N SER A 87 -12.63 -13.18 0.16
CA SER A 87 -13.44 -13.27 -1.06
C SER A 87 -12.95 -12.29 -2.12
N ASP A 88 -13.06 -12.66 -3.40
CA ASP A 88 -12.63 -11.80 -4.53
C ASP A 88 -13.23 -10.38 -4.46
N SER A 89 -14.50 -10.28 -4.05
CA SER A 89 -15.18 -8.99 -3.84
C SER A 89 -14.54 -8.14 -2.75
N MET A 90 -14.07 -8.77 -1.67
CA MET A 90 -13.40 -8.10 -0.55
C MET A 90 -11.98 -7.70 -0.95
N ILE A 91 -11.28 -8.58 -1.67
CA ILE A 91 -9.95 -8.32 -2.23
C ILE A 91 -10.01 -7.09 -3.14
N GLN A 92 -10.89 -7.08 -4.15
CA GLN A 92 -10.99 -5.96 -5.09
C GLN A 92 -11.25 -4.62 -4.39
N LYS A 93 -12.20 -4.60 -3.44
CA LYS A 93 -12.54 -3.38 -2.69
C LYS A 93 -11.35 -2.89 -1.86
N ASN A 94 -10.68 -3.80 -1.15
CA ASN A 94 -9.55 -3.47 -0.29
C ASN A 94 -8.30 -3.05 -1.10
N LEU A 95 -8.06 -3.63 -2.28
CA LEU A 95 -6.95 -3.24 -3.15
C LEU A 95 -7.10 -1.81 -3.69
N VAL A 96 -8.34 -1.35 -3.93
CA VAL A 96 -8.59 0.06 -4.31
C VAL A 96 -8.15 1.01 -3.19
N LEU A 97 -8.51 0.71 -1.95
CA LEU A 97 -8.12 1.49 -0.78
C LEU A 97 -6.60 1.50 -0.56
N ILE A 98 -5.97 0.33 -0.69
CA ILE A 98 -4.50 0.20 -0.55
C ILE A 98 -3.80 0.99 -1.66
N ARG A 99 -4.28 0.91 -2.91
CA ARG A 99 -3.72 1.66 -4.03
C ARG A 99 -3.76 3.16 -3.77
N GLN A 100 -4.91 3.72 -3.42
CA GLN A 100 -5.05 5.15 -3.12
C GLN A 100 -4.12 5.60 -1.98
N THR A 101 -3.99 4.75 -0.95
CA THR A 101 -3.11 5.01 0.18
C THR A 101 -1.64 5.03 -0.25
N LEU A 102 -1.20 4.04 -1.03
CA LEU A 102 0.17 3.96 -1.51
C LEU A 102 0.47 5.09 -2.51
N GLU A 103 -0.47 5.47 -3.37
CA GLU A 103 -0.30 6.61 -4.28
C GLU A 103 -0.05 7.90 -3.50
N THR A 104 -0.78 8.11 -2.41
CA THR A 104 -0.56 9.23 -1.48
C THR A 104 0.82 9.15 -0.83
N ILE A 105 1.19 7.98 -0.28
CA ILE A 105 2.46 7.77 0.42
C ILE A 105 3.67 7.96 -0.51
N PHE A 106 3.54 7.56 -1.78
CA PHE A 106 4.60 7.67 -2.78
C PHE A 106 4.50 8.95 -3.64
N GLU A 107 3.60 9.88 -3.29
CA GLU A 107 3.37 11.13 -4.03
C GLU A 107 3.19 10.89 -5.54
N ILE A 108 2.49 9.83 -5.88
CA ILE A 108 2.07 9.51 -7.24
C ILE A 108 0.76 10.25 -7.45
N ARG A 109 0.75 11.23 -8.36
CA ARG A 109 -0.50 11.83 -8.79
C ARG A 109 -1.26 10.78 -9.59
N SER A 110 -2.39 10.32 -9.07
CA SER A 110 -3.39 9.65 -9.90
C SER A 110 -3.88 10.73 -10.88
N ASP A 111 -3.42 10.70 -12.12
CA ASP A 111 -3.95 11.56 -13.19
C ASP A 111 -5.40 11.13 -13.50
N THR A 112 -6.30 11.41 -12.57
CA THR A 112 -7.76 11.34 -12.75
C THR A 112 -8.32 12.75 -13.01
N GLU A 113 -7.52 13.63 -13.60
CA GLU A 113 -7.94 14.94 -14.12
C GLU A 113 -7.45 15.15 -15.55
N ILE A 114 -7.73 14.21 -16.47
CA ILE A 114 -7.69 14.53 -17.90
C ILE A 114 -8.88 13.82 -18.57
N PHE A 115 -10.03 14.50 -18.62
CA PHE A 115 -11.00 14.56 -19.74
C PHE A 115 -12.25 15.33 -19.25
N SER A 116 -12.04 16.61 -18.91
CA SER A 116 -13.07 17.65 -19.01
C SER A 116 -12.54 18.65 -20.03
N GLY A 117 -12.73 18.35 -21.31
CA GLY A 117 -12.34 19.16 -22.45
C GLY A 117 -13.21 18.82 -23.65
#